data_AF-A0A1X7KMZ3-F1
#
_entry.id   AF-A0A1X7KMZ3-F1
#
_cell.length_a   1.000
_cell.length_b   1.000
_cell.length_c   1.000
_cell.angle_alpha   90.00
_cell.angle_beta   90.00
_cell.angle_gamma   90.00
#
_symmetry.space_group_name_H-M   'P 1'
#
loop_
_entity.id
_entity.type
_entity.pdbx_description
1 polymer ?
#
loop_
_entity_poly.entity_id
_entity_poly.type
_entity_poly.pdbx_seq_one_letter_code
_entity_poly.pdbx_strand_id
1 'polypeptide(L)'
;MKYVFEGLIIIGIVALIVTIIKYPKDIGKGLLGTLSLPFRRLWTLIRFLLLPFELLILFLEHKFDVNYLTKFIDSESSSTKKQTTERKHINFKNFKKYVIINSTSEQIEEEVREADECCLELNLVELRISRTDTYTVIDVPQTGFYGYNFLIQWLTNSLKENQIVGFASNASFSFLTISSTEGENDMIGRTDTYKKFWVSLYDDLDNKEFLRINEKLDVNSQLTTVSLEKMVRNAM
;
A
#
# COMPACT_ATOMS: atom_id res chain seq x y z
N MET A 1 20.61 -24.35 24.78
CA MET A 1 20.95 -23.22 23.87
C MET A 1 19.87 -22.15 23.81
N LYS A 2 18.56 -22.49 23.81
CA LYS A 2 17.44 -21.52 23.84
C LYS A 2 17.55 -20.47 24.97
N TYR A 3 17.83 -20.92 26.19
CA TYR A 3 17.94 -20.05 27.38
C TYR A 3 19.15 -19.11 27.40
N VAL A 4 20.23 -19.43 26.67
CA VAL A 4 21.42 -18.57 26.61
C VAL A 4 21.17 -17.38 25.67
N PHE A 5 20.44 -17.62 24.59
CA PHE A 5 20.06 -16.58 23.62
C PHE A 5 19.01 -15.62 24.21
N GLU A 6 18.00 -16.16 24.88
CA GLU A 6 17.02 -15.35 25.63
C GLU A 6 17.70 -14.51 26.72
N GLY A 7 18.67 -15.07 27.44
CA GLY A 7 19.45 -14.35 28.44
C GLY A 7 20.25 -13.18 27.87
N LEU A 8 20.88 -13.35 26.71
CA LEU A 8 21.63 -12.28 26.04
C LEU A 8 20.73 -11.15 25.55
N ILE A 9 19.53 -11.47 25.02
CA ILE A 9 18.55 -10.46 24.60
C ILE A 9 18.06 -9.65 25.80
N ILE A 10 17.72 -10.32 26.90
CA ILE A 10 17.25 -9.65 28.12
C ILE A 10 18.34 -8.73 28.68
N ILE A 11 19.59 -9.18 28.73
CA ILE A 11 20.72 -8.35 29.18
C ILE A 11 20.93 -7.15 28.24
N GLY A 12 20.79 -7.34 26.92
CA GLY A 12 20.87 -6.26 25.94
C GLY A 12 19.79 -5.19 26.12
N ILE A 13 18.53 -5.62 26.33
CA ILE A 13 17.39 -4.71 26.58
C ILE A 13 17.60 -3.96 27.91
N VAL A 14 18.02 -4.65 28.97
CA VAL A 14 18.29 -4.02 30.27
C VAL A 14 19.44 -3.01 30.17
N ALA A 15 20.52 -3.35 29.47
CA ALA A 15 21.64 -2.42 29.23
C ALA A 15 21.18 -1.19 28.45
N LEU A 16 20.32 -1.36 27.45
CA LEU A 16 19.76 -0.26 26.65
C LEU A 16 18.89 0.67 27.51
N ILE A 17 18.00 0.10 28.33
CA ILE A 17 17.15 0.86 29.27
C ILE A 17 18.01 1.62 30.29
N VAL A 18 19.02 0.97 30.88
CA VAL A 18 19.94 1.61 31.83
C VAL A 18 20.70 2.77 31.18
N THR A 19 21.11 2.61 29.92
CA THR A 19 21.82 3.66 29.17
C THR A 19 20.91 4.86 28.89
N ILE A 20 19.64 4.60 28.53
CA ILE A 20 18.60 5.63 28.33
C ILE A 20 18.33 6.42 29.62
N ILE A 21 18.20 5.74 30.76
CA ILE A 21 17.93 6.38 32.05
C ILE A 21 19.15 7.16 32.56
N LYS A 22 20.36 6.63 32.36
CA LYS A 22 21.60 7.20 32.91
C LYS A 22 22.14 8.37 32.10
N TYR A 23 21.89 8.42 30.78
CA TYR A 23 22.41 9.46 29.88
C TYR A 23 21.33 10.11 28.99
N PRO A 24 20.23 10.64 29.57
CA PRO A 24 19.11 11.15 28.79
C PRO A 24 19.45 12.38 27.94
N LYS A 25 20.40 13.22 28.40
CA LYS A 25 20.82 14.45 27.69
C LYS A 25 21.69 14.18 26.47
N ASP A 26 22.53 13.15 26.51
CA ASP A 26 23.41 12.77 25.39
C ASP A 26 22.62 11.99 24.31
N ILE A 27 21.68 11.14 24.75
CA ILE A 27 20.75 10.43 23.87
C ILE A 27 19.79 11.39 23.19
N GLY A 28 19.25 12.39 23.90
CA GLY A 28 18.38 13.42 23.31
C GLY A 28 19.06 14.25 22.22
N LYS A 29 20.31 14.69 22.43
CA LYS A 29 21.06 15.45 21.41
C LYS A 29 21.51 14.57 20.24
N GLY A 30 21.87 13.31 20.48
CA GLY A 30 22.23 12.35 19.44
C GLY A 30 21.04 11.93 18.57
N LEU A 31 19.87 11.67 19.16
CA LEU A 31 18.63 11.31 18.45
C LEU A 31 18.07 12.46 17.63
N LEU A 32 18.07 13.69 18.16
CA LEU A 32 17.64 14.88 17.41
C LEU A 32 18.54 15.14 16.19
N GLY A 33 19.85 14.86 16.30
CA GLY A 33 20.78 14.96 15.17
C GLY A 33 20.59 13.87 14.13
N THR A 34 20.30 12.63 14.52
CA THR A 34 20.08 11.51 13.59
C THR A 34 18.72 11.55 12.90
N LEU A 35 17.67 12.03 13.57
CA LEU A 35 16.33 12.26 12.97
C LEU A 35 16.34 13.31 11.84
N SER A 36 17.34 14.21 11.83
CA SER A 36 17.52 15.21 10.77
C SER A 36 18.23 14.69 9.52
N LEU A 37 18.77 13.47 9.56
CA LEU A 37 19.45 12.88 8.40
C LEU A 37 18.41 12.34 7.41
N PRO A 38 18.64 12.49 6.10
CA PRO A 38 17.73 11.92 5.10
C PRO A 38 17.58 10.42 5.35
N PHE A 39 16.34 9.93 5.35
CA PHE A 39 15.94 8.57 5.73
C PHE A 39 16.89 7.47 5.20
N ARG A 40 17.36 7.64 3.96
CA ARG A 40 18.32 6.72 3.32
C ARG A 40 19.64 6.56 4.09
N ARG A 41 20.19 7.62 4.67
CA ARG A 41 21.43 7.56 5.47
C ARG A 41 21.19 6.94 6.84
N LEU A 42 20.06 7.27 7.48
CA LEU A 42 19.64 6.67 8.74
C LEU A 42 19.45 5.15 8.59
N TRP A 43 18.73 4.74 7.55
CA TRP A 43 18.50 3.35 7.22
C TRP A 43 19.81 2.59 6.93
N THR A 44 20.76 3.23 6.24
CA THR A 44 22.08 2.61 5.98
C THR A 44 22.86 2.37 7.27
N LEU A 45 22.81 3.30 8.23
CA LEU A 45 23.46 3.14 9.53
C LEU A 45 22.81 2.05 10.37
N ILE A 46 21.47 2.02 10.39
CA ILE A 46 20.70 0.97 11.06
C ILE A 46 21.03 -0.40 10.45
N ARG A 47 21.03 -0.51 9.12
CA ARG A 47 21.39 -1.75 8.42
C ARG A 47 22.82 -2.18 8.71
N PHE A 48 23.77 -1.25 8.75
CA PHE A 48 25.16 -1.56 9.11
C PHE A 48 25.28 -2.08 10.55
N LEU A 49 24.51 -1.54 11.49
CA LEU A 49 24.47 -2.00 12.88
C LEU A 49 23.81 -3.38 13.00
N LEU A 50 22.82 -3.68 12.16
CA LEU A 50 22.11 -4.96 12.13
C LEU A 50 22.82 -6.04 11.30
N LEU A 51 23.79 -5.67 10.48
CA LEU A 51 24.55 -6.59 9.62
C LEU A 51 25.17 -7.80 10.35
N PRO A 52 25.73 -7.68 11.57
CA PRO A 52 26.21 -8.84 12.33
C PRO A 52 25.09 -9.82 12.69
N PHE A 53 23.87 -9.32 12.93
CA PHE A 53 22.70 -10.14 13.19
C PHE A 53 22.19 -10.80 11.92
N GLU A 54 22.15 -10.09 10.79
CA GLU A 54 21.82 -10.66 9.47
C GLU A 54 22.78 -11.82 9.12
N LEU A 55 24.09 -11.62 9.30
CA LEU A 55 25.09 -12.68 9.05
C LEU A 55 24.93 -13.88 10.00
N LEU A 56 24.57 -13.63 11.26
CA LEU A 56 24.32 -14.70 12.23
C LEU A 56 23.06 -15.50 11.89
N ILE A 57 22.00 -14.84 11.42
CA ILE A 57 20.78 -15.48 10.94
C ILE A 57 21.11 -16.35 9.71
N LEU A 58 21.80 -15.79 8.71
CA LEU A 58 22.22 -16.54 7.51
C LEU A 58 23.08 -17.76 7.85
N PHE A 59 24.01 -17.63 8.80
CA PHE A 59 24.84 -18.74 9.26
C PHE A 59 24.02 -19.84 9.95
N LEU A 60 23.06 -19.46 10.79
CA LEU A 60 22.20 -20.42 11.49
C LEU A 60 21.29 -21.15 10.48
N GLU A 61 20.68 -20.43 9.55
CA GLU A 61 19.80 -20.99 8.53
C GLU A 61 20.53 -21.97 7.62
N HIS A 62 21.74 -21.61 7.17
CA HIS A 62 22.58 -22.51 6.38
C HIS A 62 23.00 -23.78 7.15
N LYS A 63 23.24 -23.66 8.47
CA LYS A 63 23.62 -24.79 9.32
C LYS A 63 22.46 -25.75 9.61
N PHE A 64 21.23 -25.25 9.64
CA PHE A 64 20.03 -26.01 9.99
C PHE A 64 19.14 -26.35 8.79
N ASP A 65 19.53 -25.95 7.58
CA ASP A 65 18.80 -26.16 6.31
C ASP A 65 17.34 -25.68 6.37
N VAL A 66 17.15 -24.50 6.96
CA VAL A 66 15.84 -23.87 7.16
C VAL A 66 15.84 -22.44 6.65
N ASN A 67 14.82 -22.06 5.87
CA ASN A 67 14.66 -20.70 5.32
C ASN A 67 13.45 -19.99 5.96
N TYR A 68 13.50 -19.74 7.28
CA TYR A 68 12.37 -19.16 8.01
C TYR A 68 12.43 -17.63 8.08
N LEU A 69 13.61 -17.06 8.33
CA LEU A 69 13.86 -15.64 8.52
C LEU A 69 14.41 -14.98 7.25
N THR A 70 15.24 -15.66 6.46
CA THR A 70 15.64 -15.19 5.12
C THR A 70 14.45 -14.91 4.23
N LYS A 71 13.35 -15.68 4.34
CA LYS A 71 12.11 -15.40 3.60
C LYS A 71 11.54 -13.99 3.86
N PHE A 72 11.75 -13.43 5.05
CA PHE A 72 11.31 -12.07 5.42
C PHE A 72 12.39 -10.99 5.17
N ILE A 73 13.66 -11.39 5.01
CA ILE A 73 14.79 -10.49 4.72
C ILE A 73 14.99 -10.33 3.20
N ASP A 74 14.84 -11.43 2.45
CA ASP A 74 14.93 -11.53 0.99
C ASP A 74 13.56 -11.41 0.30
N SER A 75 12.48 -11.11 1.03
CA SER A 75 11.38 -10.38 0.40
C SER A 75 11.89 -8.98 0.08
N GLU A 76 12.79 -8.87 -0.90
CA GLU A 76 12.91 -7.68 -1.70
C GLU A 76 11.48 -7.38 -2.10
N SER A 77 10.88 -6.35 -1.48
CA SER A 77 9.68 -5.71 -1.99
C SER A 77 9.96 -5.58 -3.47
N SER A 78 9.28 -6.36 -4.30
CA SER A 78 9.58 -6.43 -5.71
C SER A 78 9.10 -5.10 -6.30
N SER A 79 9.90 -4.05 -6.10
CA SER A 79 9.82 -2.84 -6.89
C SER A 79 10.37 -3.23 -8.26
N THR A 80 9.67 -4.14 -8.94
CA THR A 80 9.80 -4.30 -10.37
C THR A 80 9.45 -2.93 -10.90
N LYS A 81 10.49 -2.14 -11.21
CA LYS A 81 10.31 -0.80 -11.77
C LYS A 81 9.64 -0.99 -13.12
N LYS A 82 8.30 -0.98 -13.11
CA LYS A 82 7.47 -1.01 -14.31
C LYS A 82 7.91 0.14 -15.19
N GLN A 83 8.24 -0.17 -16.44
CA GLN A 83 8.63 0.87 -17.39
C GLN A 83 7.51 1.89 -17.51
N THR A 84 7.84 3.17 -17.57
CA THR A 84 6.87 4.25 -17.79
C THR A 84 7.18 4.89 -19.12
N THR A 85 6.24 4.83 -20.05
CA THR A 85 6.37 5.47 -21.37
C THR A 85 5.97 6.94 -21.30
N GLU A 86 4.89 7.24 -20.58
CA GLU A 86 4.32 8.58 -20.45
C GLU A 86 3.77 8.76 -19.04
N ARG A 87 3.83 9.98 -18.49
CA ARG A 87 3.13 10.35 -17.25
C ARG A 87 1.96 11.26 -17.60
N LYS A 88 0.75 10.78 -17.39
CA LYS A 88 -0.47 11.56 -17.60
C LYS A 88 -0.92 12.15 -16.27
N HIS A 89 -0.68 13.46 -16.09
CA HIS A 89 -1.20 14.19 -14.94
C HIS A 89 -2.73 14.25 -14.97
N ILE A 90 -3.33 14.09 -13.80
CA ILE A 90 -4.77 14.20 -13.60
C ILE A 90 -5.03 15.19 -12.47
N ASN A 91 -6.13 15.93 -12.55
CA ASN A 91 -6.63 16.71 -11.42
C ASN A 91 -7.71 15.86 -10.74
N PHE A 92 -7.28 14.99 -9.82
CA PHE A 92 -8.13 13.93 -9.29
C PHE A 92 -9.29 14.46 -8.44
N LYS A 93 -9.14 15.66 -7.88
CA LYS A 93 -10.19 16.34 -7.11
C LYS A 93 -11.51 16.48 -7.88
N ASN A 94 -11.46 16.63 -9.21
CA ASN A 94 -12.65 16.84 -10.04
C ASN A 94 -13.33 15.55 -10.49
N PHE A 95 -12.89 14.38 -10.00
CA PHE A 95 -13.44 13.09 -10.37
C PHE A 95 -14.56 12.69 -9.41
N LYS A 96 -15.61 12.10 -9.96
CA LYS A 96 -16.48 11.18 -9.23
C LYS A 96 -15.73 9.87 -9.04
N LYS A 97 -15.73 9.35 -7.82
CA LYS A 97 -14.84 8.27 -7.40
C LYS A 97 -15.67 7.16 -6.77
N TYR A 98 -15.57 5.97 -7.34
CA TYR A 98 -16.37 4.83 -6.94
C TYR A 98 -15.47 3.61 -6.72
N VAL A 99 -15.81 2.79 -5.73
CA VAL A 99 -15.26 1.44 -5.59
C VAL A 99 -16.41 0.46 -5.77
N ILE A 100 -16.28 -0.43 -6.75
CA ILE A 100 -17.24 -1.49 -7.04
C ILE A 100 -16.70 -2.80 -6.51
N ILE A 101 -17.54 -3.53 -5.78
CA ILE A 101 -17.21 -4.82 -5.16
C ILE A 101 -18.29 -5.82 -5.59
N ASN A 102 -17.92 -6.97 -6.13
CA ASN A 102 -18.85 -8.05 -6.50
C ASN A 102 -19.40 -8.83 -5.28
N SER A 103 -19.73 -8.12 -4.21
CA SER A 103 -20.28 -8.64 -2.97
C SER A 103 -21.27 -7.64 -2.40
N THR A 104 -22.21 -8.14 -1.61
CA THR A 104 -23.20 -7.36 -0.87
C THR A 104 -23.01 -7.45 0.65
N SER A 105 -21.90 -8.06 1.08
CA SER A 105 -21.60 -8.33 2.49
C SER A 105 -21.63 -7.06 3.35
N GLU A 106 -22.15 -7.19 4.57
CA GLU A 106 -22.11 -6.12 5.57
C GLU A 106 -20.68 -5.83 6.05
N GLN A 107 -19.76 -6.81 5.93
CA GLN A 107 -18.33 -6.66 6.27
C GLN A 107 -17.64 -5.53 5.49
N ILE A 108 -18.18 -5.14 4.32
CA ILE A 108 -17.65 -4.03 3.53
C ILE A 108 -17.58 -2.74 4.36
N GLU A 109 -18.57 -2.48 5.22
CA GLU A 109 -18.58 -1.26 6.04
C GLU A 109 -17.52 -1.27 7.13
N GLU A 110 -17.25 -2.44 7.72
CA GLU A 110 -16.21 -2.61 8.74
C GLU A 110 -14.84 -2.38 8.11
N GLU A 111 -14.56 -3.03 6.97
CA GLU A 111 -13.30 -2.88 6.24
C GLU A 111 -13.03 -1.45 5.77
N VAL A 112 -14.07 -0.73 5.34
CA VAL A 112 -13.93 0.69 4.94
C VAL A 112 -13.56 1.56 6.14
N ARG A 113 -14.11 1.29 7.33
CA ARG A 113 -13.77 2.02 8.55
C ARG A 113 -12.35 1.71 9.01
N GLU A 114 -11.94 0.44 8.99
CA GLU A 114 -10.56 0.05 9.32
C GLU A 114 -9.54 0.69 8.37
N ALA A 115 -9.87 0.78 7.07
CA ALA A 115 -9.03 1.47 6.10
C ALA A 115 -8.85 2.97 6.43
N ASP A 116 -9.89 3.64 6.93
CA ASP A 116 -9.86 5.08 7.30
C ASP A 116 -8.98 5.32 8.53
N GLU A 117 -9.06 4.42 9.53
CA GLU A 117 -8.17 4.45 10.70
C GLU A 117 -6.69 4.28 10.31
N CYS A 118 -6.41 3.58 9.21
CA CYS A 118 -5.06 3.33 8.72
C CYS A 118 -4.53 4.40 7.75
N CYS A 119 -5.38 5.24 7.15
CA CYS A 119 -4.99 6.18 6.09
C CYS A 119 -5.69 7.54 6.23
N LEU A 120 -4.96 8.55 6.69
CA LEU A 120 -5.48 9.93 6.86
C LEU A 120 -5.95 10.61 5.56
N GLU A 121 -5.51 10.13 4.39
CA GLU A 121 -5.96 10.65 3.09
C GLU A 121 -7.27 10.02 2.61
N LEU A 122 -7.65 8.88 3.19
CA LEU A 122 -9.00 8.37 3.06
C LEU A 122 -9.90 9.30 3.86
N ASN A 123 -10.93 9.82 3.21
CA ASN A 123 -11.86 10.75 3.83
C ASN A 123 -13.27 10.24 3.58
N LEU A 124 -13.85 9.60 4.60
CA LEU A 124 -15.19 9.02 4.53
C LEU A 124 -16.31 10.05 4.65
N VAL A 125 -16.01 11.36 4.71
CA VAL A 125 -17.05 12.41 4.71
C VAL A 125 -17.89 12.29 3.44
N GLU A 126 -19.23 12.26 3.63
CA GLU A 126 -20.23 12.10 2.57
C GLU A 126 -20.16 10.76 1.81
N LEU A 127 -19.45 9.78 2.35
CA LEU A 127 -19.40 8.43 1.77
C LEU A 127 -20.80 7.82 1.69
N ARG A 128 -21.09 7.17 0.56
CA ARG A 128 -22.36 6.45 0.34
C ARG A 128 -22.09 5.03 -0.12
N ILE A 129 -22.74 4.07 0.52
CA ILE A 129 -22.68 2.65 0.13
C ILE A 129 -24.05 2.27 -0.42
N SER A 130 -24.08 1.92 -1.69
CA SER A 130 -25.28 1.46 -2.39
C SER A 130 -25.13 -0.02 -2.70
N ARG A 131 -26.07 -0.84 -2.22
CA ARG A 131 -26.06 -2.30 -2.44
C ARG A 131 -27.13 -2.66 -3.45
N THR A 132 -26.76 -3.49 -4.41
CA THR A 132 -27.69 -4.17 -5.32
C THR A 132 -27.86 -5.62 -4.88
N ASP A 133 -28.57 -6.44 -5.66
CA ASP A 133 -28.69 -7.87 -5.38
C ASP A 133 -27.36 -8.64 -5.57
N THR A 134 -26.39 -8.07 -6.32
CA THR A 134 -25.19 -8.82 -6.76
C THR A 134 -23.86 -8.10 -6.52
N TYR A 135 -23.88 -6.79 -6.29
CA TYR A 135 -22.67 -6.00 -6.05
C TYR A 135 -22.96 -4.75 -5.21
N THR A 136 -21.89 -4.20 -4.64
CA THR A 136 -21.89 -2.96 -3.86
C THR A 136 -21.10 -1.88 -4.60
N VAL A 137 -21.60 -0.65 -4.53
CA VAL A 137 -20.93 0.56 -5.01
C VAL A 137 -20.70 1.50 -3.83
N ILE A 138 -19.45 1.88 -3.62
CA ILE A 138 -19.03 2.85 -2.60
C ILE A 138 -18.67 4.15 -3.31
N ASP A 139 -19.39 5.23 -3.04
CA ASP A 139 -19.05 6.59 -3.47
C ASP A 139 -18.15 7.26 -2.43
N VAL A 140 -16.97 7.71 -2.85
CA VAL A 140 -15.93 8.30 -1.99
C VAL A 140 -15.53 9.70 -2.45
N PRO A 141 -16.45 10.70 -2.35
CA PRO A 141 -16.29 11.98 -3.05
C PRO A 141 -15.10 12.80 -2.56
N GLN A 142 -14.81 12.77 -1.25
CA GLN A 142 -13.80 13.64 -0.62
C GLN A 142 -12.38 13.05 -0.61
N THR A 143 -12.22 11.78 -0.99
CA THR A 143 -10.95 11.06 -0.91
C THR A 143 -9.94 11.52 -1.97
N GLY A 144 -8.67 11.67 -1.56
CA GLY A 144 -7.54 12.02 -2.44
C GLY A 144 -7.10 10.87 -3.35
N PHE A 145 -6.16 11.13 -4.26
CA PHE A 145 -5.71 10.11 -5.22
C PHE A 145 -5.04 8.92 -4.52
N TYR A 146 -4.16 9.17 -3.55
CA TYR A 146 -3.50 8.10 -2.81
C TYR A 146 -4.50 7.36 -1.92
N GLY A 147 -5.28 8.06 -1.09
CA GLY A 147 -6.32 7.43 -0.24
C GLY A 147 -7.31 6.56 -1.03
N TYR A 148 -7.67 6.97 -2.25
CA TYR A 148 -8.56 6.21 -3.13
C TYR A 148 -7.93 4.90 -3.60
N ASN A 149 -6.67 4.94 -4.04
CA ASN A 149 -5.94 3.75 -4.47
C ASN A 149 -5.63 2.83 -3.28
N PHE A 150 -5.33 3.41 -2.12
CA PHE A 150 -5.16 2.67 -0.86
C PHE A 150 -6.43 1.90 -0.50
N LEU A 151 -7.61 2.52 -0.55
CA LEU A 151 -8.88 1.85 -0.25
C LEU A 151 -9.13 0.64 -1.17
N ILE A 152 -8.89 0.79 -2.48
CA ILE A 152 -9.05 -0.32 -3.43
C ILE A 152 -8.10 -1.47 -3.03
N GLN A 153 -6.85 -1.15 -2.70
CA GLN A 153 -5.87 -2.15 -2.34
C GLN A 153 -6.23 -2.85 -1.02
N TRP A 154 -6.61 -2.08 0.00
CA TRP A 154 -7.06 -2.57 1.30
C TRP A 154 -8.20 -3.58 1.12
N LEU A 155 -9.27 -3.17 0.45
CA LEU A 155 -10.43 -4.02 0.20
C LEU A 155 -10.06 -5.25 -0.62
N THR A 156 -9.15 -5.14 -1.59
CA THR A 156 -8.67 -6.32 -2.34
C THR A 156 -7.95 -7.32 -1.44
N ASN A 157 -7.18 -6.82 -0.47
CA ASN A 157 -6.41 -7.66 0.45
C ASN A 157 -7.27 -8.29 1.55
N SER A 158 -8.28 -7.56 2.06
CA SER A 158 -9.20 -8.04 3.09
C SER A 158 -10.25 -8.98 2.51
N LEU A 159 -10.81 -8.64 1.35
CA LEU A 159 -11.91 -9.37 0.71
C LEU A 159 -11.42 -10.23 -0.46
N LYS A 160 -10.40 -11.09 -0.23
CA LYS A 160 -9.64 -11.82 -1.27
C LYS A 160 -10.45 -12.59 -2.31
N GLU A 161 -11.64 -13.06 -1.97
CA GLU A 161 -12.52 -13.83 -2.87
C GLU A 161 -13.34 -12.92 -3.80
N ASN A 162 -13.34 -11.62 -3.54
CA ASN A 162 -14.13 -10.64 -4.26
C ASN A 162 -13.27 -9.92 -5.30
N GLN A 163 -13.90 -9.57 -6.42
CA GLN A 163 -13.39 -8.65 -7.41
C GLN A 163 -13.69 -7.21 -6.94
N ILE A 164 -12.63 -6.47 -6.61
CA ILE A 164 -12.69 -5.05 -6.26
C ILE A 164 -12.15 -4.24 -7.44
N VAL A 165 -12.91 -3.24 -7.89
CA VAL A 165 -12.50 -2.34 -8.97
C VAL A 165 -12.78 -0.90 -8.59
N GLY A 166 -11.76 -0.06 -8.65
CA GLY A 166 -11.93 1.38 -8.61
C GLY A 166 -12.40 1.91 -9.96
N PHE A 167 -13.38 2.80 -9.96
CA PHE A 167 -13.80 3.58 -11.10
C PHE A 167 -13.76 5.09 -10.77
N ALA A 168 -12.98 5.84 -11.53
CA ALA A 168 -12.95 7.30 -11.43
C ALA A 168 -13.31 7.94 -12.76
N SER A 169 -14.22 8.92 -12.74
CA SER A 169 -14.65 9.64 -13.96
C SER A 169 -14.86 11.13 -13.74
N ASN A 170 -14.61 11.91 -14.79
CA ASN A 170 -15.07 13.28 -14.93
C ASN A 170 -15.67 13.46 -16.34
N ALA A 171 -15.98 14.69 -16.74
CA ALA A 171 -16.64 14.98 -18.02
C ALA A 171 -15.85 14.54 -19.28
N SER A 172 -14.51 14.45 -19.20
CA SER A 172 -13.65 14.23 -20.37
C SER A 172 -12.71 13.03 -20.23
N PHE A 173 -12.66 12.41 -19.06
CA PHE A 173 -11.74 11.33 -18.77
C PHE A 173 -12.30 10.37 -17.73
N SER A 174 -12.17 9.09 -18.00
CA SER A 174 -12.42 8.05 -17.00
C SER A 174 -11.36 6.97 -17.03
N PHE A 175 -11.21 6.29 -15.91
CA PHE A 175 -10.31 5.16 -15.78
C PHE A 175 -10.80 4.18 -14.72
N LEU A 176 -10.37 2.93 -14.88
CA LEU A 176 -10.53 1.88 -13.88
C LEU A 176 -9.18 1.50 -13.29
N THR A 177 -9.18 1.10 -12.04
CA THR A 177 -7.99 0.69 -11.29
C THR A 177 -8.28 -0.59 -10.51
N ILE A 178 -7.32 -1.50 -10.49
CA ILE A 178 -7.32 -2.75 -9.71
C ILE A 178 -5.97 -2.93 -9.02
N SER A 179 -5.94 -3.69 -7.93
CA SER A 179 -4.67 -4.08 -7.30
C SER A 179 -3.86 -4.97 -8.24
N SER A 180 -2.55 -4.75 -8.33
CA SER A 180 -1.65 -5.57 -9.15
C SER A 180 -1.35 -6.89 -8.43
N THR A 181 -1.30 -7.99 -9.17
CA THR A 181 -0.87 -9.29 -8.66
C THR A 181 0.65 -9.47 -8.61
N GLU A 182 1.41 -8.56 -9.25
CA GLU A 182 2.85 -8.71 -9.50
C GLU A 182 3.73 -7.83 -8.60
N GLY A 183 3.16 -6.91 -7.82
CA GLY A 183 3.91 -5.98 -6.98
C GLY A 183 3.17 -5.64 -5.69
N GLU A 184 3.89 -5.65 -4.58
CA GLU A 184 3.37 -5.22 -3.28
C GLU A 184 3.12 -3.71 -3.34
N ASN A 185 1.84 -3.30 -3.28
CA ASN A 185 1.41 -1.89 -3.28
C ASN A 185 1.44 -1.16 -4.62
N ASP A 186 1.43 -1.92 -5.71
CA ASP A 186 1.18 -1.39 -7.03
C ASP A 186 -0.28 -1.58 -7.44
N MET A 187 -0.83 -0.55 -8.07
CA MET A 187 -2.10 -0.61 -8.76
C MET A 187 -1.86 -0.62 -10.26
N ILE A 188 -2.73 -1.31 -11.00
CA ILE A 188 -2.76 -1.28 -12.46
C ILE A 188 -4.16 -0.91 -12.93
N GLY A 189 -4.26 -0.38 -14.14
CA GLY A 189 -5.54 0.07 -14.63
C GLY A 189 -5.55 0.39 -16.10
N ARG A 190 -6.72 0.86 -16.54
CA ARG A 190 -6.97 1.18 -17.94
C ARG A 190 -7.86 2.43 -18.06
N THR A 191 -7.53 3.29 -19.01
CA THR A 191 -8.33 4.48 -19.33
C THR A 191 -9.52 4.14 -20.24
N ASP A 192 -10.46 5.08 -20.39
CA ASP A 192 -11.50 5.07 -21.42
C ASP A 192 -11.00 4.83 -22.86
N THR A 193 -9.79 5.29 -23.13
CA THR A 193 -9.06 5.15 -24.39
C THR A 193 -8.23 3.87 -24.46
N TYR A 194 -8.46 2.92 -23.56
CA TYR A 194 -7.78 1.63 -23.45
C TYR A 194 -6.27 1.68 -23.15
N LYS A 195 -5.69 2.86 -22.90
CA LYS A 195 -4.30 2.98 -22.47
C LYS A 195 -4.14 2.33 -21.09
N LYS A 196 -3.12 1.51 -20.94
CA LYS A 196 -2.82 0.83 -19.68
C LYS A 196 -1.89 1.67 -18.82
N PHE A 197 -2.10 1.64 -17.52
CA PHE A 197 -1.26 2.40 -16.59
C PHE A 197 -1.02 1.64 -15.29
N TRP A 198 -0.04 2.12 -14.53
CA TRP A 198 0.19 1.71 -13.17
C TRP A 198 0.36 2.93 -12.24
N VAL A 199 0.12 2.69 -10.96
CA VAL A 199 0.27 3.64 -9.85
C VAL A 199 1.00 2.88 -8.75
N SER A 200 1.92 3.53 -8.05
CA SER A 200 2.65 2.88 -6.96
C SER A 200 2.43 3.65 -5.68
N LEU A 201 1.79 2.99 -4.72
CA LEU A 201 1.47 3.63 -3.44
C LEU A 201 2.74 3.99 -2.66
N TYR A 202 3.87 3.32 -2.89
CA TYR A 202 5.15 3.72 -2.31
C TYR A 202 5.76 4.97 -2.94
N ASP A 203 5.78 5.06 -4.27
CA ASP A 203 6.39 6.20 -4.97
C ASP A 203 5.50 7.46 -4.95
N ASP A 204 4.18 7.27 -4.76
CA ASP A 204 3.15 8.31 -4.89
C ASP A 204 2.65 8.86 -3.54
N LEU A 205 3.29 8.48 -2.42
CA LEU A 205 3.11 9.11 -1.10
C LEU A 205 3.29 10.64 -1.12
N ASP A 206 4.05 11.18 -2.09
CA ASP A 206 4.29 12.63 -2.27
C ASP A 206 3.18 13.34 -3.11
N ASN A 207 1.92 12.93 -3.03
CA ASN A 207 0.78 13.59 -3.71
C ASN A 207 0.92 13.69 -5.25
N LYS A 208 1.51 12.68 -5.87
CA LYS A 208 1.71 12.65 -7.32
C LYS A 208 0.46 12.12 -8.02
N GLU A 209 -0.43 13.04 -8.40
CA GLU A 209 -1.64 12.74 -9.17
C GLU A 209 -1.33 12.50 -10.66
N PHE A 210 -0.69 11.39 -11.00
CA PHE A 210 -0.50 10.98 -12.39
C PHE A 210 -0.61 9.49 -12.62
N LEU A 211 -1.03 9.12 -13.83
CA LEU A 211 -1.06 7.76 -14.32
C LEU A 211 0.23 7.48 -15.10
N ARG A 212 0.98 6.43 -14.75
CA ARG A 212 2.18 6.01 -15.49
C ARG A 212 1.77 5.06 -16.61
N ILE A 213 1.74 5.55 -17.85
CA ILE A 213 1.31 4.77 -19.00
C ILE A 213 2.37 3.70 -19.32
N ASN A 214 1.89 2.46 -19.53
CA ASN A 214 2.71 1.33 -19.93
C ASN A 214 1.85 0.27 -20.64
N GLU A 215 1.94 0.20 -21.96
CA GLU A 215 1.14 -0.72 -22.79
C GLU A 215 1.51 -2.20 -22.60
N LYS A 216 2.68 -2.48 -22.01
CA LYS A 216 3.15 -3.85 -21.72
C LYS A 216 2.49 -4.46 -20.49
N LEU A 217 1.74 -3.68 -19.71
CA LEU A 217 1.03 -4.21 -18.54
C LEU A 217 -0.02 -5.24 -18.97
N ASP A 218 -0.20 -6.27 -18.15
CA ASP A 218 -1.34 -7.16 -18.27
C ASP A 218 -2.44 -6.70 -17.30
N VAL A 219 -3.59 -6.33 -17.84
CA VAL A 219 -4.74 -5.86 -17.04
C VAL A 219 -5.86 -6.87 -17.24
N ASN A 220 -5.87 -7.88 -16.37
CA ASN A 220 -6.82 -9.00 -16.41
C ASN A 220 -8.20 -8.60 -15.85
N SER A 221 -8.88 -7.70 -16.54
CA SER A 221 -10.28 -7.34 -16.24
C SER A 221 -11.12 -7.24 -17.51
N GLN A 222 -12.22 -7.98 -17.52
CA GLN A 222 -13.25 -7.88 -18.57
C GLN A 222 -14.06 -6.59 -18.45
N LEU A 223 -14.02 -5.93 -17.28
CA LEU A 223 -14.74 -4.70 -17.02
C LEU A 223 -14.09 -3.52 -17.77
N THR A 224 -14.93 -2.72 -18.39
CA THR A 224 -14.59 -1.45 -19.06
C THR A 224 -15.14 -0.28 -18.27
N THR A 225 -14.61 0.92 -18.49
CA THR A 225 -15.15 2.15 -17.89
C THR A 225 -16.64 2.33 -18.20
N VAL A 226 -17.08 1.97 -19.40
CA VAL A 226 -18.50 1.99 -19.82
C VAL A 226 -19.34 1.02 -19.00
N SER A 227 -18.86 -0.22 -18.79
CA SER A 227 -19.58 -1.19 -17.96
C SER A 227 -19.68 -0.76 -16.50
N LEU A 228 -18.61 -0.17 -15.96
CA LEU A 228 -18.57 0.32 -14.58
C LEU A 228 -19.49 1.53 -14.39
N GLU A 229 -19.54 2.45 -15.35
CA GLU A 229 -20.47 3.57 -15.31
C GLU A 229 -21.93 3.10 -15.29
N LYS A 230 -22.26 2.06 -16.08
CA LYS A 230 -23.59 1.45 -16.06
C LYS A 230 -23.90 0.80 -14.71
N MET A 231 -22.94 0.13 -14.08
CA MET A 231 -23.10 -0.45 -12.74
C MET A 231 -23.36 0.63 -11.69
N VAL A 232 -22.60 1.72 -11.70
CA VAL A 232 -22.81 2.84 -10.77
C VAL A 232 -24.20 3.45 -10.94
N ARG A 233 -24.63 3.72 -12.18
CA ARG A 233 -25.97 4.28 -12.46
C ARG A 233 -27.12 3.36 -12.06
N ASN A 234 -26.90 2.06 -12.02
CA ASN A 234 -27.93 1.09 -11.63
C ASN A 234 -28.04 0.95 -10.11
N ALA A 235 -26.95 1.22 -9.38
CA ALA A 235 -26.90 1.09 -7.93
C ALA A 235 -27.34 2.37 -7.19
N MET A 236 -27.11 3.54 -7.79
CA MET A 236 -27.42 4.85 -7.22
C MET A 236 -28.74 5.41 -7.73
#